data_AF-Q2RR56-F1
#
_entry.id   AF-Q2RR56-F1
#
_cell.length_a   1.000
_cell.length_b   1.000
_cell.length_c   1.000
_cell.angle_alpha   90.00
_cell.angle_beta   90.00
_cell.angle_gamma   90.00
#
_symmetry.space_group_name_H-M   'P 1'
#
loop_
_entity.id
_entity.type
_entity.pdbx_description
1 polymer ?
#
loop_
_entity_poly.entity_id
_entity_poly.type
_entity_poly.pdbx_seq_one_letter_code
_entity_poly.pdbx_strand_id
1 'polypeptide(L)'
;MILTPIPLAELPGLSDAFAQALADHPLALAVFARIAATTAFVRGDTIALSTDSDHHAAALALVRSFGMGVIDGPPAKGFTWDGQAVAADMEPSVLIHEIGHFQACAPERRHVIDFGLGAGPETGLRGEAEAVASLGGVAGDLEEAFASLLGILWEAEVGQPAILAFLEQNWLAGGATAANRAHFLKIVEALAAHGFLSPEGRPTRALREVDDQTFLGPLLVAPPQGAPKAC
;
A
#
# COMPACT_ATOMS: atom_id res chain seq x y z
N MET A 1 9.47 -4.71 -5.80
CA MET A 1 10.28 -5.83 -6.33
C MET A 1 9.51 -7.13 -6.17
N ILE A 2 9.12 -7.79 -7.26
CA ILE A 2 8.46 -9.10 -7.21
C ILE A 2 9.46 -10.17 -6.77
N LEU A 3 9.28 -10.75 -5.59
CA LEU A 3 10.12 -11.82 -5.03
C LEU A 3 9.80 -13.19 -5.63
N THR A 4 8.59 -13.38 -6.17
CA THR A 4 8.20 -14.58 -6.91
C THR A 4 7.27 -14.21 -8.05
N PRO A 5 7.76 -14.21 -9.32
CA PRO A 5 6.94 -13.89 -10.47
C PRO A 5 5.77 -14.88 -10.57
N ILE A 6 4.55 -14.36 -10.53
CA ILE A 6 3.32 -15.13 -10.78
C ILE A 6 2.99 -14.97 -12.26
N PRO A 7 2.94 -16.02 -13.08
CA PRO A 7 2.50 -15.88 -14.47
C PRO A 7 1.05 -15.39 -14.56
N LEU A 8 0.74 -14.51 -15.52
CA LEU A 8 -0.62 -13.97 -15.68
C LEU A 8 -1.68 -15.06 -15.90
N ALA A 9 -1.29 -16.15 -16.56
CA ALA A 9 -2.15 -17.32 -16.77
C ALA A 9 -2.51 -18.08 -15.48
N GLU A 10 -1.70 -17.98 -14.44
CA GLU A 10 -1.92 -18.62 -13.14
C GLU A 10 -2.73 -17.73 -12.18
N LEU A 11 -2.82 -16.44 -12.47
CA LEU A 11 -3.48 -15.44 -11.63
C LEU A 11 -4.95 -15.78 -11.32
N PRO A 12 -5.79 -16.27 -12.25
CA PRO A 12 -7.18 -16.61 -11.94
C PRO A 12 -7.27 -17.69 -10.84
N GLY A 13 -6.52 -18.79 -10.98
CA GLY A 13 -6.55 -19.89 -10.01
C GLY A 13 -6.00 -19.49 -8.64
N LEU A 14 -4.93 -18.69 -8.60
CA LEU A 14 -4.39 -18.16 -7.35
C LEU A 14 -5.36 -17.18 -6.68
N SER A 15 -6.05 -16.34 -7.47
CA SER A 15 -7.05 -15.41 -6.96
C SER A 15 -8.23 -16.15 -6.36
N ASP A 16 -8.75 -17.17 -7.02
CA ASP A 16 -9.86 -17.99 -6.51
C ASP A 16 -9.48 -18.69 -5.20
N ALA A 17 -8.27 -19.27 -5.14
CA ALA A 17 -7.78 -19.93 -3.93
C ALA A 17 -7.63 -18.94 -2.75
N PHE A 18 -7.11 -17.74 -3.02
CA PHE A 18 -6.95 -16.72 -1.98
C PHE A 18 -8.31 -16.16 -1.52
N ALA A 19 -9.24 -15.89 -2.45
CA ALA A 19 -10.60 -15.49 -2.11
C ALA A 19 -11.32 -16.54 -1.25
N GLN A 20 -11.18 -17.82 -1.60
CA GLN A 20 -11.74 -18.92 -0.81
C GLN A 20 -11.14 -18.99 0.61
N ALA A 21 -9.84 -18.69 0.75
CA ALA A 21 -9.18 -18.62 2.05
C ALA A 21 -9.69 -17.45 2.91
N LEU A 22 -10.24 -16.40 2.29
CA LEU A 22 -10.80 -15.22 2.97
C LEU A 22 -12.32 -15.32 3.20
N ALA A 23 -12.97 -16.42 2.82
CA ALA A 23 -14.43 -16.54 2.79
C ALA A 23 -15.12 -16.30 4.16
N ASP A 24 -14.41 -16.53 5.26
CA ASP A 24 -14.86 -16.29 6.64
C ASP A 24 -14.57 -14.86 7.16
N HIS A 25 -13.95 -13.99 6.35
CA HIS A 25 -13.68 -12.58 6.65
C HIS A 25 -14.27 -11.67 5.56
N PRO A 26 -15.56 -11.28 5.66
CA PRO A 26 -16.28 -10.58 4.59
C PRO A 26 -15.61 -9.29 4.12
N LEU A 27 -15.05 -8.49 5.04
CA LEU A 27 -14.37 -7.25 4.69
C LEU A 27 -13.09 -7.50 3.89
N ALA A 28 -12.26 -8.44 4.33
CA ALA A 28 -11.03 -8.80 3.63
C ALA A 28 -11.32 -9.40 2.24
N LEU A 29 -12.36 -10.24 2.15
CA LEU A 29 -12.85 -10.74 0.87
C LEU A 29 -13.30 -9.59 -0.05
N ALA A 30 -14.03 -8.59 0.48
CA ALA A 30 -14.47 -7.43 -0.31
C ALA A 30 -13.30 -6.57 -0.82
N VAL A 31 -12.30 -6.34 0.04
CA VAL A 31 -11.03 -5.65 -0.32
C VAL A 31 -10.34 -6.41 -1.44
N PHE A 32 -10.11 -7.72 -1.26
CA PHE A 32 -9.43 -8.54 -2.27
C PHE A 32 -10.21 -8.61 -3.59
N ALA A 33 -11.53 -8.81 -3.54
CA ALA A 33 -12.38 -8.87 -4.73
C ALA A 33 -12.32 -7.57 -5.55
N ARG A 34 -12.24 -6.40 -4.89
CA ARG A 34 -12.08 -5.10 -5.54
C ARG A 34 -10.76 -5.02 -6.30
N ILE A 35 -9.68 -5.47 -5.69
CA ILE A 35 -8.35 -5.50 -6.31
C ILE A 35 -8.35 -6.50 -7.49
N ALA A 36 -8.83 -7.72 -7.27
CA ALA A 36 -8.89 -8.76 -8.30
C ALA A 36 -9.72 -8.36 -9.53
N ALA A 37 -10.82 -7.61 -9.33
CA ALA A 37 -11.65 -7.10 -10.42
C ALA A 37 -10.89 -6.16 -11.39
N THR A 38 -9.81 -5.51 -10.93
CA THR A 38 -8.97 -4.65 -11.78
C THR A 38 -8.12 -5.42 -12.79
N THR A 39 -8.13 -6.76 -12.74
CA THR A 39 -7.59 -7.61 -13.82
C THR A 39 -8.21 -7.25 -15.18
N ALA A 40 -9.46 -6.75 -15.20
CA ALA A 40 -10.11 -6.26 -16.40
C ALA A 40 -9.43 -5.04 -17.05
N PHE A 41 -8.57 -4.32 -16.32
CA PHE A 41 -7.82 -3.17 -16.82
C PHE A 41 -6.39 -3.53 -17.29
N VAL A 42 -5.95 -4.76 -17.07
CA VAL A 42 -4.62 -5.22 -17.51
C VAL A 42 -4.61 -5.30 -19.04
N ARG A 43 -3.65 -4.62 -19.66
CA ARG A 43 -3.44 -4.62 -21.11
C ARG A 43 -2.18 -5.40 -21.45
N GLY A 44 -2.28 -6.35 -22.37
CA GLY A 44 -1.16 -7.18 -22.81
C GLY A 44 -0.88 -8.37 -21.89
N ASP A 45 0.21 -9.08 -22.18
CA ASP A 45 0.53 -10.35 -21.54
C ASP A 45 1.60 -10.21 -20.44
N THR A 46 1.98 -8.99 -20.07
CA THR A 46 3.03 -8.70 -19.10
C THR A 46 2.48 -8.11 -17.80
N ILE A 47 3.01 -8.56 -16.67
CA ILE A 47 2.76 -7.97 -15.35
C ILE A 47 3.74 -6.81 -15.18
N ALA A 48 3.44 -5.71 -15.87
CA ALA A 48 4.19 -4.47 -15.78
C ALA A 48 3.25 -3.40 -15.22
N LEU A 49 3.76 -2.58 -14.30
CA LEU A 49 3.00 -1.43 -13.80
C LEU A 49 2.60 -0.51 -14.96
N SER A 50 1.50 0.22 -14.76
CA SER A 50 0.98 1.06 -15.81
C SER A 50 1.93 2.22 -16.13
N THR A 51 2.14 2.48 -17.41
CA THR A 51 2.84 3.69 -17.90
C THR A 51 1.91 4.59 -18.71
N ASP A 52 0.59 4.38 -18.57
CA ASP A 52 -0.44 5.13 -19.30
C ASP A 52 -0.50 6.58 -18.79
N SER A 53 -0.42 7.56 -19.71
CA SER A 53 -0.43 8.98 -19.37
C SER A 53 -1.74 9.42 -18.70
N ASP A 54 -2.86 8.77 -19.02
CA ASP A 54 -4.15 9.09 -18.40
C ASP A 54 -4.19 8.62 -16.95
N HIS A 55 -3.59 7.46 -16.66
CA HIS A 55 -3.42 6.96 -15.29
C HIS A 55 -2.49 7.86 -14.48
N HIS A 56 -1.40 8.34 -15.08
CA HIS A 56 -0.49 9.30 -14.46
C HIS A 56 -1.19 10.61 -14.11
N ALA A 57 -1.95 11.19 -15.05
CA ALA A 57 -2.73 12.40 -14.82
C ALA A 57 -3.77 12.21 -13.70
N ALA A 58 -4.44 11.05 -13.65
CA ALA A 58 -5.38 10.71 -12.58
C ALA A 58 -4.69 10.55 -11.22
N ALA A 59 -3.50 9.93 -11.17
CA ALA A 59 -2.69 9.82 -9.95
C ALA A 59 -2.31 11.21 -9.42
N LEU A 60 -1.80 12.11 -10.28
CA LEU A 60 -1.47 13.49 -9.90
C LEU A 60 -2.70 14.28 -9.43
N ALA A 61 -3.87 14.07 -10.06
CA ALA A 61 -5.11 14.68 -9.61
C ALA A 61 -5.51 14.17 -8.22
N LEU A 62 -5.33 12.87 -7.95
CA LEU A 62 -5.59 12.28 -6.65
C LEU A 62 -4.63 12.85 -5.59
N VAL A 63 -3.33 12.91 -5.86
CA VAL A 63 -2.31 13.52 -4.97
C VAL A 63 -2.73 14.93 -4.57
N ARG A 64 -3.05 15.78 -5.55
CA ARG A 64 -3.51 17.16 -5.31
C ARG A 64 -4.79 17.21 -4.49
N SER A 65 -5.71 16.26 -4.68
CA SER A 65 -6.95 16.20 -3.92
C SER A 65 -6.71 15.95 -2.41
N PHE A 66 -5.62 15.27 -2.05
CA PHE A 66 -5.19 15.07 -0.67
C PHE A 66 -4.46 16.29 -0.06
N GLY A 67 -4.27 17.35 -0.84
CA GLY A 67 -3.56 18.55 -0.42
C GLY A 67 -2.04 18.42 -0.48
N MET A 68 -1.52 17.34 -1.07
CA MET A 68 -0.08 17.14 -1.27
C MET A 68 0.42 18.04 -2.41
N GLY A 69 1.59 18.67 -2.21
CA GLY A 69 2.28 19.38 -3.28
C GLY A 69 2.77 18.43 -4.37
N VAL A 70 3.08 18.97 -5.54
CA VAL A 70 3.71 18.23 -6.64
C VAL A 70 4.88 19.05 -7.16
N ILE A 71 6.04 18.42 -7.33
CA ILE A 71 7.23 19.02 -7.91
C ILE A 71 7.59 18.30 -9.22
N ASP A 72 7.88 19.08 -10.26
CA ASP A 72 8.27 18.52 -11.55
C ASP A 72 9.69 17.92 -11.48
N GLY A 73 9.89 16.82 -12.19
CA GLY A 73 11.17 16.13 -12.28
C GLY A 73 11.19 14.75 -11.59
N PRO A 74 12.23 13.96 -11.87
CA PRO A 74 12.35 12.62 -11.31
C PRO A 74 12.90 12.63 -9.88
N PRO A 75 12.44 11.72 -9.01
CA PRO A 75 12.96 11.55 -7.64
C PRO A 75 14.45 11.19 -7.59
N ALA A 76 15.00 10.62 -8.68
CA ALA A 76 16.43 10.33 -8.80
C ALA A 76 17.33 11.57 -8.72
N LYS A 77 16.76 12.78 -8.83
CA LYS A 77 17.46 14.07 -8.62
C LYS A 77 17.15 14.72 -7.26
N GLY A 78 16.34 14.08 -6.43
CA GLY A 78 15.84 14.59 -5.15
C GLY A 78 15.29 13.47 -4.28
N PHE A 79 14.01 13.61 -3.91
CA PHE A 79 13.26 12.70 -3.06
C PHE A 79 11.96 12.29 -3.75
N THR A 80 11.39 11.16 -3.34
CA THR A 80 10.01 10.83 -3.69
C THR A 80 9.06 11.82 -3.00
N TRP A 81 9.26 12.06 -1.71
CA TRP A 81 8.55 13.07 -0.92
C TRP A 81 9.55 13.97 -0.17
N ASP A 82 9.48 15.29 -0.37
CA ASP A 82 10.43 16.23 0.25
C ASP A 82 9.96 16.81 1.61
N GLY A 83 8.82 16.32 2.13
CA GLY A 83 8.13 16.91 3.28
C GLY A 83 6.98 17.86 2.92
N GLN A 84 6.82 18.21 1.64
CA GLN A 84 5.79 19.13 1.17
C GLN A 84 5.17 18.72 -0.16
N ALA A 85 5.96 18.17 -1.08
CA ALA A 85 5.58 17.81 -2.41
C ALA A 85 6.15 16.44 -2.83
N VAL A 86 5.36 15.73 -3.63
CA VAL A 86 5.78 14.49 -4.30
C VAL A 86 6.40 14.80 -5.66
N ALA A 87 7.46 14.08 -6.04
CA ALA A 87 8.03 14.14 -7.38
C ALA A 87 7.03 13.65 -8.43
N ALA A 88 6.88 14.36 -9.55
CA ALA A 88 5.87 14.04 -10.55
C ALA A 88 6.29 12.93 -11.53
N ASP A 89 7.59 12.82 -11.85
CA ASP A 89 8.07 11.92 -12.90
C ASP A 89 8.33 10.51 -12.35
N MET A 90 7.26 9.83 -11.94
CA MET A 90 7.24 8.45 -11.44
C MET A 90 6.06 7.68 -12.04
N GLU A 91 6.05 6.35 -11.91
CA GLU A 91 4.90 5.54 -12.27
C GLU A 91 3.62 5.96 -11.50
N PRO A 92 2.42 5.87 -12.12
CA PRO A 92 1.16 6.20 -11.46
C PRO A 92 0.93 5.47 -10.14
N SER A 93 1.33 4.19 -10.07
CA SER A 93 1.22 3.38 -8.85
C SER A 93 2.11 3.91 -7.72
N VAL A 94 3.28 4.45 -8.05
CA VAL A 94 4.20 5.04 -7.05
C VAL A 94 3.61 6.35 -6.54
N LEU A 95 3.11 7.22 -7.42
CA LEU A 95 2.40 8.44 -7.00
C LEU A 95 1.21 8.15 -6.06
N ILE A 96 0.45 7.08 -6.34
CA ILE A 96 -0.68 6.68 -5.51
C ILE A 96 -0.23 5.99 -4.22
N HIS A 97 0.90 5.28 -4.23
CA HIS A 97 1.53 4.72 -3.04
C HIS A 97 1.91 5.83 -2.04
N GLU A 98 2.42 6.96 -2.51
CA GLU A 98 2.75 8.12 -1.66
C GLU A 98 1.53 8.71 -0.94
N ILE A 99 0.33 8.61 -1.53
CA ILE A 99 -0.91 8.96 -0.84
C ILE A 99 -1.16 7.98 0.32
N GLY A 100 -0.90 6.69 0.11
CA GLY A 100 -0.93 5.67 1.16
C GLY A 100 -0.01 6.04 2.33
N HIS A 101 1.23 6.46 2.06
CA HIS A 101 2.11 6.98 3.10
C HIS A 101 1.55 8.22 3.78
N PHE A 102 1.07 9.22 3.02
CA PHE A 102 0.51 10.44 3.60
C PHE A 102 -0.67 10.16 4.55
N GLN A 103 -1.50 9.16 4.23
CA GLN A 103 -2.58 8.69 5.07
C GLN A 103 -2.09 7.97 6.34
N ALA A 104 -1.17 7.01 6.19
CA ALA A 104 -0.69 6.13 7.27
C ALA A 104 0.37 6.77 8.19
N CYS A 105 1.08 7.78 7.70
CA CYS A 105 2.14 8.49 8.40
C CYS A 105 1.57 9.31 9.57
N ALA A 106 2.31 9.36 10.67
CA ALA A 106 2.00 10.20 11.82
C ALA A 106 1.94 11.68 11.41
N PRO A 107 1.04 12.50 11.99
CA PRO A 107 0.93 13.93 11.67
C PRO A 107 2.27 14.68 11.68
N GLU A 108 3.12 14.40 12.67
CA GLU A 108 4.43 15.01 12.86
C GLU A 108 5.46 14.64 11.77
N ARG A 109 5.31 13.47 11.14
CA ARG A 109 6.23 12.96 10.13
C ARG A 109 5.81 13.29 8.69
N ARG A 110 4.57 13.77 8.47
CA ARG A 110 4.11 14.21 7.12
C ARG A 110 5.00 15.28 6.51
N HIS A 111 5.72 16.04 7.32
CA HIS A 111 6.60 17.11 6.87
C HIS A 111 8.08 16.70 6.78
N VAL A 112 8.37 15.41 6.92
CA VAL A 112 9.71 14.85 6.87
C VAL A 112 9.93 14.19 5.51
N ILE A 113 11.16 14.29 4.99
CA ILE A 113 11.59 13.62 3.74
C ILE A 113 11.24 12.13 3.81
N ASP A 114 10.64 11.61 2.74
CA ASP A 114 10.19 10.22 2.62
C ASP A 114 9.46 9.74 3.88
N PHE A 115 8.66 10.64 4.48
CA PHE A 115 7.88 10.42 5.70
C PHE A 115 8.71 9.98 6.91
N GLY A 116 10.04 10.13 6.88
CA GLY A 116 10.92 9.64 7.92
C GLY A 116 11.08 8.11 7.94
N LEU A 117 10.80 7.42 6.83
CA LEU A 117 11.05 5.98 6.66
C LEU A 117 12.46 5.67 6.13
N GLY A 118 13.18 6.69 5.65
CA GLY A 118 14.46 6.54 4.97
C GLY A 118 14.29 6.56 3.45
N ALA A 119 15.37 6.29 2.72
CA ALA A 119 15.38 6.53 1.28
C ALA A 119 14.60 5.45 0.52
N GLY A 120 13.51 5.86 -0.13
CA GLY A 120 12.77 5.02 -1.06
C GLY A 120 13.64 4.49 -2.23
N PRO A 121 13.17 3.52 -3.01
CA PRO A 121 13.94 2.95 -4.13
C PRO A 121 14.36 3.99 -5.18
N GLU A 122 13.54 5.02 -5.37
CA GLU A 122 13.72 6.04 -6.41
C GLU A 122 14.39 7.34 -5.90
N THR A 123 14.47 7.52 -4.58
CA THR A 123 15.11 8.69 -3.96
C THR A 123 16.60 8.74 -4.33
N GLY A 124 17.01 9.82 -5.00
CA GLY A 124 18.39 10.04 -5.42
C GLY A 124 19.30 10.52 -4.28
N LEU A 125 18.78 11.37 -3.39
CA LEU A 125 19.51 11.92 -2.25
C LEU A 125 19.42 11.01 -1.02
N ARG A 126 19.81 9.74 -1.20
CA ARG A 126 19.63 8.68 -0.19
C ARG A 126 20.18 9.05 1.18
N GLY A 127 21.41 9.58 1.24
CA GLY A 127 22.05 9.91 2.52
C GLY A 127 21.30 10.95 3.34
N GLU A 128 20.59 11.87 2.69
CA GLU A 128 19.79 12.89 3.37
C GLU A 128 18.48 12.31 3.91
N ALA A 129 17.79 11.48 3.11
CA ALA A 129 16.58 10.79 3.54
C ALA A 129 16.85 9.83 4.71
N GLU A 130 17.94 9.05 4.65
CA GLU A 130 18.35 8.16 5.75
C GLU A 130 18.73 8.93 7.03
N ALA A 131 19.29 10.14 6.90
CA ALA A 131 19.69 10.93 8.06
C ALA A 131 18.50 11.45 8.88
N VAL A 132 17.31 11.52 8.27
CA VAL A 132 16.07 11.94 8.94
C VAL A 132 15.10 10.78 9.19
N ALA A 133 15.50 9.55 8.86
CA ALA A 133 14.74 8.36 9.16
C ALA A 133 14.52 8.23 10.68
N SER A 134 13.27 8.05 11.08
CA SER A 134 12.84 7.97 12.47
C SER A 134 11.97 6.75 12.76
N LEU A 135 11.41 6.13 11.72
CA LEU A 135 10.66 4.88 11.81
C LEU A 135 11.36 3.81 10.98
N GLY A 136 11.62 2.65 11.57
CA GLY A 136 12.31 1.55 10.91
C GLY A 136 12.01 0.18 11.52
N GLY A 137 12.66 -0.86 10.97
CA GLY A 137 12.41 -2.25 11.35
C GLY A 137 10.94 -2.64 11.16
N VAL A 138 10.40 -3.46 12.06
CA VAL A 138 9.02 -3.97 11.97
C VAL A 138 7.97 -2.86 11.92
N ALA A 139 8.23 -1.72 12.57
CA ALA A 139 7.30 -0.59 12.55
C ALA A 139 7.28 0.10 11.18
N GLY A 140 8.44 0.25 10.54
CA GLY A 140 8.54 0.67 9.14
C GLY A 140 7.85 -0.32 8.21
N ASP A 141 8.12 -1.61 8.34
CA ASP A 141 7.51 -2.67 7.52
C ASP A 141 5.96 -2.68 7.61
N LEU A 142 5.41 -2.35 8.79
CA LEU A 142 3.96 -2.23 8.98
C LEU A 142 3.38 -0.99 8.31
N GLU A 143 4.05 0.15 8.42
CA GLU A 143 3.62 1.38 7.73
C GLU A 143 3.70 1.23 6.22
N GLU A 144 4.75 0.60 5.71
CA GLU A 144 4.89 0.21 4.29
C GLU A 144 3.73 -0.69 3.84
N ALA A 145 3.37 -1.71 4.64
CA ALA A 145 2.23 -2.56 4.33
C ALA A 145 0.90 -1.78 4.31
N PHE A 146 0.74 -0.77 5.18
CA PHE A 146 -0.43 0.11 5.13
C PHE A 146 -0.44 1.00 3.90
N ALA A 147 0.66 1.68 3.61
CA ALA A 147 0.80 2.55 2.46
C ALA A 147 0.58 1.78 1.15
N SER A 148 1.18 0.60 1.03
CA SER A 148 1.02 -0.30 -0.10
C SER A 148 -0.44 -0.70 -0.33
N LEU A 149 -1.12 -1.25 0.69
CA LEU A 149 -2.51 -1.69 0.52
C LEU A 149 -3.47 -0.52 0.28
N LEU A 150 -3.26 0.63 0.93
CA LEU A 150 -4.01 1.86 0.67
C LEU A 150 -3.83 2.36 -0.76
N GLY A 151 -2.58 2.41 -1.25
CA GLY A 151 -2.25 2.84 -2.60
C GLY A 151 -2.92 1.93 -3.64
N ILE A 152 -2.81 0.61 -3.47
CA ILE A 152 -3.47 -0.39 -4.32
C ILE A 152 -5.00 -0.18 -4.34
N LEU A 153 -5.61 0.11 -3.19
CA LEU A 153 -7.06 0.35 -3.13
C LEU A 153 -7.46 1.67 -3.81
N TRP A 154 -6.64 2.71 -3.71
CA TRP A 154 -6.86 3.95 -4.44
C TRP A 154 -6.70 3.78 -5.94
N GLU A 155 -5.72 3.00 -6.40
CA GLU A 155 -5.60 2.61 -7.81
C GLU A 155 -6.90 1.97 -8.31
N ALA A 156 -7.47 1.03 -7.53
CA ALA A 156 -8.73 0.40 -7.88
C ALA A 156 -9.89 1.41 -7.92
N GLU A 157 -9.90 2.40 -7.01
CA GLU A 157 -10.94 3.44 -6.95
C GLU A 157 -10.88 4.38 -8.16
N VAL A 158 -9.69 4.69 -8.68
CA VAL A 158 -9.51 5.52 -9.88
C VAL A 158 -9.55 4.72 -11.19
N GLY A 159 -9.87 3.42 -11.14
CA GLY A 159 -10.04 2.57 -12.32
C GLY A 159 -8.74 2.11 -12.97
N GLN A 160 -7.66 2.01 -12.19
CA GLN A 160 -6.34 1.55 -12.64
C GLN A 160 -6.12 0.06 -12.34
N PRO A 161 -5.14 -0.61 -12.99
CA PRO A 161 -4.89 -2.04 -12.82
C PRO A 161 -4.18 -2.37 -11.49
N ALA A 162 -4.86 -2.11 -10.37
CA ALA A 162 -4.37 -2.31 -9.00
C ALA A 162 -3.83 -3.72 -8.71
N ILE A 163 -4.32 -4.73 -9.42
CA ILE A 163 -3.81 -6.11 -9.32
C ILE A 163 -2.33 -6.20 -9.69
N LEU A 164 -1.82 -5.32 -10.57
CA LEU A 164 -0.42 -5.29 -10.96
C LEU A 164 0.44 -4.75 -9.81
N ALA A 165 0.02 -3.68 -9.14
CA ALA A 165 0.66 -3.19 -7.92
C ALA A 165 0.59 -4.22 -6.78
N PHE A 166 -0.55 -4.90 -6.62
CA PHE A 166 -0.72 -5.98 -5.63
C PHE A 166 0.28 -7.13 -5.84
N LEU A 167 0.52 -7.52 -7.09
CA LEU A 167 1.52 -8.52 -7.45
C LEU A 167 2.95 -7.98 -7.28
N GLU A 168 3.20 -6.74 -7.70
CA GLU A 168 4.51 -6.07 -7.61
C GLU A 168 5.03 -5.94 -6.18
N GLN A 169 4.11 -5.68 -5.26
CA GLN A 169 4.32 -5.55 -3.82
C GLN A 169 4.21 -6.90 -3.08
N ASN A 170 4.14 -8.03 -3.80
CA ASN A 170 4.15 -9.40 -3.27
C ASN A 170 3.00 -9.80 -2.34
N TRP A 171 1.84 -9.13 -2.40
CA TRP A 171 0.70 -9.49 -1.53
C TRP A 171 0.13 -10.89 -1.81
N LEU A 172 0.35 -11.42 -3.02
CA LEU A 172 -0.04 -12.79 -3.38
C LEU A 172 1.15 -13.77 -3.33
N ALA A 173 2.34 -13.33 -2.90
CA ALA A 173 3.48 -14.21 -2.75
C ALA A 173 3.21 -15.25 -1.65
N GLY A 174 3.34 -16.53 -1.99
CA GLY A 174 2.94 -17.63 -1.10
C GLY A 174 1.43 -17.95 -1.14
N GLY A 175 0.67 -17.36 -2.07
CA GLY A 175 -0.71 -17.74 -2.39
C GLY A 175 -1.64 -17.80 -1.18
N ALA A 176 -2.44 -18.85 -1.09
CA ALA A 176 -3.42 -19.08 -0.02
C ALA A 176 -2.85 -19.72 1.26
N THR A 177 -1.54 -19.61 1.51
CA THR A 177 -0.96 -20.13 2.76
C THR A 177 -1.51 -19.39 3.98
N ALA A 178 -1.56 -20.08 5.13
CA ALA A 178 -2.05 -19.50 6.37
C ALA A 178 -1.29 -18.24 6.80
N ALA A 179 0.03 -18.19 6.54
CA ALA A 179 0.86 -17.04 6.85
C ALA A 179 0.50 -15.81 5.99
N ASN A 180 0.36 -15.98 4.67
CA ASN A 180 -0.02 -14.88 3.78
C ASN A 180 -1.43 -14.37 4.09
N ARG A 181 -2.38 -15.29 4.30
CA ARG A 181 -3.74 -14.96 4.77
C ARG A 181 -3.70 -14.15 6.07
N ALA A 182 -2.94 -14.60 7.07
CA ALA A 182 -2.86 -13.91 8.36
C ALA A 182 -2.25 -12.50 8.24
N HIS A 183 -1.25 -12.33 7.37
CA HIS A 183 -0.68 -11.01 7.10
C HIS A 183 -1.72 -10.07 6.46
N PHE A 184 -2.38 -10.50 5.39
CA PHE A 184 -3.40 -9.70 4.73
C PHE A 184 -4.54 -9.30 5.67
N LEU A 185 -5.06 -10.26 6.47
CA LEU A 185 -6.09 -9.98 7.46
C LEU A 185 -5.65 -8.97 8.51
N LYS A 186 -4.43 -9.12 9.06
CA LYS A 186 -3.87 -8.17 10.03
C LYS A 186 -3.91 -6.74 9.50
N ILE A 187 -3.50 -6.54 8.24
CA ILE A 187 -3.44 -5.20 7.64
C ILE A 187 -4.84 -4.66 7.36
N VAL A 188 -5.73 -5.46 6.76
CA VAL A 188 -7.12 -5.04 6.51
C VAL A 188 -7.85 -4.66 7.81
N GLU A 189 -7.73 -5.48 8.85
CA GLU A 189 -8.38 -5.24 10.14
C GLU A 189 -7.87 -3.97 10.80
N ALA A 190 -6.56 -3.73 10.76
CA ALA A 190 -5.97 -2.51 11.29
C ALA A 190 -6.43 -1.26 10.51
N LEU A 191 -6.40 -1.29 9.18
CA LEU A 191 -6.88 -0.18 8.36
C LEU A 191 -8.36 0.12 8.62
N ALA A 192 -9.20 -0.91 8.73
CA ALA A 192 -10.61 -0.76 9.05
C ALA A 192 -10.84 -0.18 10.45
N ALA A 193 -10.12 -0.67 11.46
CA ALA A 193 -10.22 -0.19 12.84
C ALA A 193 -9.87 1.29 12.99
N HIS A 194 -9.01 1.82 12.11
CA HIS A 194 -8.63 3.22 12.07
C HIS A 194 -9.39 4.05 11.04
N GLY A 195 -10.46 3.50 10.45
CA GLY A 195 -11.35 4.23 9.56
C GLY A 195 -10.80 4.49 8.16
N PHE A 196 -9.67 3.89 7.80
CA PHE A 196 -9.10 3.97 6.45
C PHE A 196 -9.88 3.16 5.42
N LEU A 197 -10.69 2.20 5.87
CA LEU A 197 -11.57 1.41 5.02
C LEU A 197 -13.04 1.62 5.39
N SER A 198 -13.90 1.72 4.38
CA SER A 198 -15.36 1.61 4.57
C SER A 198 -15.78 0.15 4.85
N PRO A 199 -17.01 -0.09 5.35
CA PRO A 199 -17.54 -1.44 5.51
C PRO A 199 -17.57 -2.28 4.21
N GLU A 200 -17.55 -1.63 3.05
CA GLU A 200 -17.52 -2.26 1.72
C GLU A 200 -16.09 -2.46 1.17
N GLY A 201 -15.07 -2.27 2.01
CA GLY A 201 -13.66 -2.43 1.63
C GLY A 201 -13.18 -1.38 0.62
N ARG A 202 -13.72 -0.15 0.67
CA ARG A 202 -13.23 0.99 -0.11
C ARG A 202 -12.24 1.81 0.73
N PRO A 203 -11.19 2.40 0.14
CA PRO A 203 -10.36 3.34 0.86
C PRO A 203 -11.17 4.60 1.20
N THR A 204 -10.95 5.16 2.38
CA THR A 204 -11.52 6.45 2.79
C THR A 204 -10.45 7.54 2.68
N ARG A 205 -10.85 8.79 2.84
CA ARG A 205 -9.93 9.94 2.90
C ARG A 205 -9.42 10.22 4.31
N ALA A 206 -9.59 9.29 5.26
CA ALA A 206 -9.07 9.45 6.60
C ALA A 206 -7.55 9.65 6.54
N LEU A 207 -7.06 10.56 7.37
CA LEU A 207 -5.65 10.73 7.67
C LEU A 207 -5.45 10.24 9.09
N ARG A 208 -4.32 9.60 9.37
CA ARG A 208 -3.95 9.27 10.73
C ARG A 208 -3.88 10.52 11.61
N GLU A 209 -4.40 10.45 12.82
CA GLU A 209 -4.44 11.61 13.74
C GLU A 209 -3.56 11.45 14.99
N VAL A 210 -2.96 10.28 15.17
CA VAL A 210 -2.20 9.91 16.38
C VAL A 210 -0.74 9.55 16.08
N ASP A 211 0.10 9.62 17.10
CA ASP A 211 1.55 9.32 17.05
C ASP A 211 1.87 7.84 16.77
N ASP A 212 3.15 7.54 16.47
CA ASP A 212 3.64 6.19 16.08
C ASP A 212 3.39 5.13 17.15
N GLN A 213 3.54 5.50 18.42
CA GLN A 213 3.35 4.58 19.51
C GLN A 213 1.87 4.18 19.65
N THR A 214 0.96 5.13 19.50
CA THR A 214 -0.49 4.92 19.63
C THR A 214 -1.03 4.10 18.47
N PHE A 215 -0.57 4.37 17.25
CA PHE A 215 -1.03 3.69 16.05
C PHE A 215 -0.39 2.30 15.85
N LEU A 216 0.94 2.21 15.91
CA LEU A 216 1.67 0.99 15.59
C LEU A 216 1.91 0.11 16.82
N GLY A 217 2.00 0.70 18.02
CA GLY A 217 2.28 -0.03 19.27
C GLY A 217 1.42 -1.27 19.50
N PRO A 218 0.08 -1.19 19.36
CA PRO A 218 -0.80 -2.35 19.52
C PRO A 218 -0.52 -3.50 18.53
N LEU A 219 0.04 -3.18 17.35
CA LEU A 219 0.30 -4.14 16.27
C LEU A 219 1.69 -4.77 16.32
N LEU A 220 2.58 -4.17 17.10
CA LEU A 220 3.93 -4.65 17.37
C LEU A 220 3.98 -5.68 18.51
N VAL A 221 2.96 -5.68 19.37
CA VAL A 221 2.80 -6.72 20.40
C VAL A 221 2.13 -7.94 19.78
N ALA A 222 2.81 -9.09 19.78
CA ALA A 222 2.19 -10.34 19.38
C ALA A 222 0.93 -10.59 20.24
N PRO A 223 -0.18 -11.12 19.69
CA PRO A 223 -1.29 -11.54 20.52
C PRO A 223 -0.75 -12.52 21.58
N PRO A 224 -1.24 -12.48 22.84
CA PRO A 224 -0.80 -13.43 23.84
C PRO A 224 -0.99 -14.85 23.28
N GLN A 225 0.10 -15.61 23.24
CA GLN A 225 0.06 -17.04 22.90
C GLN A 225 -0.74 -17.75 23.99
N GLY A 226 -2.04 -17.92 23.81
CA GLY A 226 -2.87 -18.67 24.75
C GLY A 226 -4.31 -18.17 24.85
N ALA A 227 -5.12 -18.49 23.84
CA ALA A 227 -6.52 -18.82 24.11
C ALA A 227 -6.62 -20.35 24.15
N PRO A 228 -7.09 -20.96 25.26
CA PRO A 228 -7.27 -22.41 25.30
C PRO A 228 -8.30 -22.83 24.25
N LYS A 229 -8.00 -23.92 23.53
CA LYS A 229 -9.02 -24.61 22.74
C LYS A 229 -10.15 -24.98 23.68
N ALA A 230 -11.31 -24.36 23.53
CA ALA A 230 -12.52 -24.83 24.20
C ALA A 230 -12.78 -26.26 23.70
N CYS A 231 -12.90 -27.18 24.66
CA CYS A 231 -13.21 -28.59 24.46
C CYS A 231 -14.56 -28.79 23.77
#